data_AF-A0A7J9KGJ6-F1
#
_entry.id   AF-A0A7J9KGJ6-F1
#
_cell.length_a   1.000
_cell.length_b   1.000
_cell.length_c   1.000
_cell.angle_alpha   90.00
_cell.angle_beta   90.00
_cell.angle_gamma   90.00
#
_symmetry.space_group_name_H-M   'P 1'
#
loop_
_entity.id
_entity.type
_entity.pdbx_description
1 polymer ?
#
loop_
_entity_poly.entity_id
_entity_poly.type
_entity_poly.pdbx_seq_one_letter_code
_entity_poly.pdbx_strand_id
1 'polypeptide(L)'
;MKEQTRRMIKLAMDDGLLHLIDTIKWLDMFSKFKDNEGNFKKSLISDMEGLLELYEAPHLCVHGEDILEEALAFITTHLGLEKAAGTIEYPLSASVSHALYRPNRKSLPRLEARRFISIYGENASHDNMLLKFAELDFSLKGLIKANVGFVSGGGKI
;
A
#
# COMPACT_ATOMS: atom_id res chain seq x y z
N MET A 1 13.46 -7.90 3.94
CA MET A 1 12.49 -7.60 2.87
C MET A 1 11.91 -6.20 3.05
N LYS A 2 11.23 -5.95 4.17
CA LYS A 2 10.64 -4.66 4.58
C LYS A 2 11.47 -3.39 4.24
N GLU A 3 12.74 -3.34 4.65
CA GLU A 3 13.62 -2.17 4.39
C GLU A 3 13.90 -1.96 2.90
N GLN A 4 14.03 -3.05 2.14
CA GLN A 4 14.19 -2.93 0.69
C GLN A 4 12.91 -2.40 0.09
N THR A 5 11.74 -2.95 0.47
CA THR A 5 10.43 -2.52 0.01
C THR A 5 10.15 -1.04 0.27
N ARG A 6 10.50 -0.55 1.47
CA ARG A 6 10.40 0.88 1.81
C ARG A 6 11.26 1.77 0.91
N ARG A 7 12.49 1.34 0.59
CA ARG A 7 13.34 2.03 -0.37
C ARG A 7 12.73 2.04 -1.77
N MET A 8 12.06 0.95 -2.17
CA MET A 8 11.32 0.89 -3.46
C MET A 8 10.28 1.98 -3.57
N ILE A 9 9.42 2.07 -2.55
CA ILE A 9 8.28 2.98 -2.55
C ILE A 9 8.76 4.43 -2.51
N LYS A 10 9.82 4.71 -1.75
CA LYS A 10 10.42 6.04 -1.69
C LYS A 10 11.01 6.48 -3.04
N LEU A 11 11.79 5.62 -3.69
CA LEU A 11 12.35 5.90 -5.03
C LEU A 11 11.25 6.17 -6.06
N ALA A 12 10.15 5.40 -6.00
CA ALA A 12 9.00 5.59 -6.88
C ALA A 12 8.20 6.87 -6.62
N MET A 13 8.37 7.50 -5.45
CA MET A 13 7.65 8.72 -5.06
C MET A 13 8.48 9.99 -5.28
N ASP A 14 9.82 9.90 -5.27
CA ASP A 14 10.71 11.07 -5.23
C ASP A 14 11.12 11.60 -6.62
N ASP A 15 11.05 10.81 -7.72
CA ASP A 15 11.58 11.23 -9.03
C ASP A 15 10.49 11.39 -10.11
N GLY A 16 10.31 12.63 -10.57
CA GLY A 16 9.29 12.99 -11.54
C GLY A 16 9.63 12.77 -13.02
N LEU A 17 10.81 12.26 -13.43
CA LEU A 17 11.22 12.44 -14.84
C LEU A 17 12.14 11.41 -15.55
N LEU A 18 12.43 10.20 -15.06
CA LEU A 18 13.12 9.19 -15.90
C LEU A 18 12.50 7.80 -15.75
N HIS A 19 11.39 7.60 -16.45
CA HIS A 19 10.70 6.31 -16.62
C HIS A 19 11.69 5.14 -16.82
N LEU A 20 12.75 5.31 -17.63
CA LEU A 20 13.71 4.25 -17.91
C LEU A 20 14.61 3.87 -16.71
N ILE A 21 15.09 4.85 -15.94
CA ILE A 21 15.96 4.59 -14.78
C ILE A 21 15.14 3.91 -13.67
N ASP A 22 13.90 4.34 -13.49
CA ASP A 22 13.00 3.72 -12.51
C ASP A 22 12.67 2.29 -12.91
N THR A 23 12.32 2.02 -14.18
CA THR A 23 12.06 0.66 -14.66
C THR A 23 13.26 -0.27 -14.49
N ILE A 24 14.49 0.17 -14.81
CA ILE A 24 15.70 -0.63 -14.61
C ILE A 24 15.93 -0.92 -13.12
N LYS A 25 15.77 0.09 -12.26
CA LYS A 25 15.90 -0.10 -10.79
C LYS A 25 14.86 -1.08 -10.25
N TRP A 26 13.64 -1.07 -10.80
CA TRP A 26 12.59 -2.02 -10.44
C TRP A 26 12.95 -3.44 -10.85
N LEU A 27 13.36 -3.64 -12.10
CA LEU A 27 13.77 -4.96 -12.64
C LEU A 27 14.91 -5.56 -11.80
N ASP A 28 15.95 -4.78 -11.52
CA ASP A 28 17.09 -5.19 -10.71
C ASP A 28 16.74 -5.50 -9.25
N MET A 29 15.66 -4.92 -8.75
CA MET A 29 15.22 -5.14 -7.39
C MET A 29 14.32 -6.36 -7.26
N PHE A 30 13.42 -6.58 -8.20
CA PHE A 30 12.61 -7.80 -8.25
C PHE A 30 13.46 -9.03 -8.58
N SER A 31 14.51 -8.89 -9.39
CA SER A 31 15.43 -10.01 -9.68
C SER A 31 16.14 -10.55 -8.44
N LYS A 32 16.41 -9.72 -7.41
CA LYS A 32 17.01 -10.17 -6.13
C LYS A 32 16.11 -11.12 -5.33
N PHE A 33 14.81 -11.08 -5.61
CA PHE A 33 13.81 -11.95 -5.01
C PHE A 33 13.64 -13.27 -5.76
N LYS A 34 14.35 -13.46 -6.89
CA LYS A 34 14.41 -14.73 -7.62
C LYS A 34 15.55 -15.62 -7.17
N ASP A 35 15.36 -16.93 -7.26
CA ASP A 35 16.39 -17.94 -7.08
C ASP A 35 17.21 -18.14 -8.37
N ASN A 36 18.16 -19.08 -8.33
CA ASN A 36 19.04 -19.37 -9.47
C ASN A 36 18.29 -20.01 -10.65
N GLU A 37 17.07 -20.51 -10.43
CA GLU A 37 16.19 -21.09 -11.46
C GLU A 37 15.31 -20.01 -12.11
N GLY A 38 15.36 -18.77 -11.61
CA GLY A 38 14.58 -17.65 -12.10
C GLY A 38 13.17 -17.55 -11.51
N ASN A 39 12.86 -18.33 -10.47
CA ASN A 39 11.57 -18.31 -9.79
C ASN A 39 11.62 -17.43 -8.54
N PHE A 40 10.50 -16.83 -8.14
CA PHE A 40 10.42 -16.11 -6.86
C PHE A 40 10.68 -17.06 -5.68
N LYS A 41 11.61 -16.65 -4.80
CA LYS A 41 12.05 -17.47 -3.67
C LYS A 41 10.88 -17.81 -2.76
N LYS A 42 10.67 -19.10 -2.48
CA LYS A 42 9.66 -19.55 -1.52
C LYS A 42 9.85 -19.00 -0.10
N SER A 43 11.08 -18.63 0.27
CA SER A 43 11.39 -17.95 1.54
C SER A 43 10.70 -16.60 1.69
N LEU A 44 10.15 -16.02 0.63
CA LEU A 44 9.37 -14.77 0.72
C LEU A 44 8.04 -14.97 1.43
N ILE A 45 7.50 -16.20 1.34
CA ILE A 45 6.21 -16.55 1.93
C ILE A 45 6.30 -16.52 3.46
N SER A 46 7.46 -16.69 4.09
CA SER A 46 7.52 -16.65 5.56
C SER A 46 7.35 -15.25 6.17
N ASP A 47 7.45 -14.17 5.38
CA ASP A 47 7.32 -12.78 5.81
C ASP A 47 6.07 -12.15 5.17
N MET A 48 4.90 -12.42 5.75
CA MET A 48 3.61 -11.93 5.23
C MET A 48 3.51 -10.41 5.18
N GLU A 49 4.08 -9.70 6.16
CA GLU A 49 4.14 -8.24 6.13
C GLU A 49 4.97 -7.74 4.95
N GLY A 50 6.17 -8.31 4.76
CA GLY A 50 7.04 -7.99 3.63
C GLY A 50 6.40 -8.33 2.28
N LEU A 51 5.67 -9.44 2.20
CA LEU A 51 4.97 -9.89 1.00
C LEU A 51 3.81 -8.95 0.64
N LEU A 52 3.06 -8.50 1.64
CA LEU A 52 2.00 -7.49 1.48
C LEU A 52 2.56 -6.13 1.06
N GLU A 53 3.70 -5.70 1.62
CA GLU A 53 4.35 -4.48 1.15
C GLU A 53 4.81 -4.62 -0.31
N LEU A 54 5.33 -5.78 -0.70
CA LEU A 54 5.78 -6.05 -2.07
C LEU A 54 4.60 -6.09 -3.05
N TYR A 55 3.41 -6.50 -2.61
CA TYR A 55 2.17 -6.48 -3.41
C TYR A 55 1.80 -5.08 -3.91
N GLU A 56 2.07 -4.04 -3.11
CA GLU A 56 1.71 -2.67 -3.48
C GLU A 56 2.67 -2.07 -4.53
N ALA A 57 3.89 -2.60 -4.64
CA ALA A 57 4.92 -2.06 -5.50
C ALA A 57 4.66 -2.20 -7.02
N PRO A 58 4.24 -3.36 -7.57
CA PRO A 58 3.89 -3.47 -8.99
C PRO A 58 2.73 -2.55 -9.38
N HIS A 59 1.83 -2.21 -8.46
CA HIS A 59 0.74 -1.27 -8.70
C HIS A 59 1.18 0.20 -8.81
N LEU A 60 2.46 0.50 -8.55
CA LEU A 60 3.09 1.82 -8.76
C LEU A 60 3.75 1.95 -10.13
N CYS A 61 4.00 0.84 -10.81
CA CYS A 61 4.80 0.82 -12.03
C CYS A 61 3.93 0.95 -13.28
N VAL A 62 4.55 1.41 -14.38
CA VAL A 62 3.94 1.34 -15.70
C VAL A 62 3.89 -0.13 -16.13
N HIS A 63 2.71 -0.58 -16.57
CA HIS A 63 2.44 -1.93 -17.06
C HIS A 63 3.36 -2.32 -18.24
N GLY A 64 3.68 -3.62 -18.36
CA GLY A 64 4.34 -4.19 -19.55
C GLY A 64 5.67 -4.91 -19.33
N GLU A 65 6.09 -5.13 -18.08
CA GLU A 65 7.31 -5.88 -17.76
C GLU A 65 6.96 -7.28 -17.21
N ASP A 66 7.47 -8.33 -17.85
CA ASP A 66 7.18 -9.74 -17.51
C ASP A 66 7.47 -10.05 -16.03
N ILE A 67 8.52 -9.47 -15.45
CA ILE A 67 8.90 -9.71 -14.05
C ILE A 67 7.86 -9.16 -13.06
N LEU A 68 7.20 -8.05 -13.40
CA LEU A 68 6.24 -7.39 -12.51
C LEU A 68 4.92 -8.14 -12.53
N GLU A 69 4.53 -8.65 -13.69
CA GLU A 69 3.37 -9.53 -13.84
C GLU A 69 3.58 -10.87 -13.12
N GLU A 70 4.76 -11.47 -13.26
CA GLU A 70 5.14 -12.69 -12.55
C GLU A 70 5.16 -12.47 -11.03
N ALA A 71 5.77 -11.37 -10.57
CA ALA A 71 5.77 -10.99 -9.16
C ALA A 71 4.34 -10.84 -8.65
N LEU A 72 3.49 -10.11 -9.37
CA LEU A 72 2.12 -9.86 -8.94
C LEU A 72 1.31 -11.15 -8.88
N ALA A 73 1.50 -12.06 -9.84
CA ALA A 73 0.87 -13.38 -9.82
C ALA A 73 1.31 -14.20 -8.61
N PHE A 74 2.63 -14.34 -8.40
CA PHE A 74 3.21 -15.05 -7.27
C PHE A 74 2.67 -14.54 -5.92
N ILE A 75 2.75 -13.23 -5.69
CA ILE A 75 2.35 -12.60 -4.43
C ILE A 75 0.84 -12.71 -4.23
N THR A 76 0.02 -12.43 -5.26
CA THR A 76 -1.46 -12.55 -5.18
C THR A 76 -1.85 -13.97 -4.80
N THR A 77 -1.26 -14.98 -5.45
CA THR A 77 -1.57 -16.39 -5.16
C THR A 77 -1.25 -16.75 -3.71
N HIS A 78 -0.07 -16.39 -3.21
CA HIS A 78 0.32 -16.73 -1.84
C HIS A 78 -0.48 -15.97 -0.78
N LEU A 79 -0.75 -14.67 -0.97
CA LEU A 79 -1.64 -13.92 -0.07
C LEU A 79 -3.06 -14.51 -0.04
N GLY A 80 -3.57 -14.96 -1.19
CA GLY A 80 -4.88 -15.60 -1.29
C GLY A 80 -4.94 -16.95 -0.57
N LEU A 81 -3.92 -17.79 -0.71
CA LEU A 81 -3.83 -19.09 -0.03
C LEU A 81 -3.78 -18.95 1.48
N GLU A 82 -2.93 -18.04 1.99
CA GLU A 82 -2.74 -17.83 3.43
C GLU A 82 -3.97 -17.21 4.07
N LYS A 83 -4.63 -16.29 3.35
CA LYS A 83 -5.94 -15.77 3.73
C LYS A 83 -6.98 -16.90 3.83
N ALA A 84 -7.03 -17.80 2.85
CA ALA A 84 -7.98 -18.91 2.85
C ALA A 84 -7.68 -19.95 3.94
N ALA A 85 -6.41 -20.15 4.28
CA ALA A 85 -5.98 -21.03 5.36
C ALA A 85 -6.23 -20.44 6.75
N GLY A 86 -6.51 -19.13 6.88
CA GLY A 86 -6.75 -18.49 8.16
C GLY A 86 -5.50 -18.40 9.04
N THR A 87 -4.30 -18.50 8.45
CA THR A 87 -3.00 -18.51 9.13
C THR A 87 -2.55 -17.12 9.55
N ILE A 88 -3.19 -16.08 9.00
CA ILE A 88 -2.83 -14.68 9.24
C ILE A 88 -3.75 -14.09 10.32
N GLU A 89 -3.16 -13.56 11.38
CA GLU A 89 -3.90 -12.93 12.49
C GLU A 89 -4.33 -11.50 12.16
N TYR A 90 -5.30 -11.00 12.92
CA TYR A 90 -5.66 -9.59 12.92
C TYR A 90 -4.52 -8.75 13.57
N PRO A 91 -4.15 -7.55 13.06
CA PRO A 91 -4.79 -6.77 12.00
C PRO A 91 -4.28 -7.06 10.58
N LEU A 92 -3.28 -7.92 10.43
CA LEU A 92 -2.65 -8.19 9.14
C LEU A 92 -3.63 -8.82 8.15
N SER A 93 -4.52 -9.70 8.62
CA SER A 93 -5.53 -10.37 7.77
C SER A 93 -6.54 -9.41 7.14
N ALA A 94 -6.91 -8.35 7.87
CA ALA A 94 -7.73 -7.26 7.37
C ALA A 94 -6.99 -6.44 6.30
N SER A 95 -5.67 -6.30 6.46
CA SER A 95 -4.81 -5.64 5.47
C SER A 95 -4.64 -6.45 4.20
N VAL A 96 -4.41 -7.76 4.31
CA VAL A 96 -4.36 -8.66 3.14
C VAL A 96 -5.70 -8.69 2.41
N SER A 97 -6.81 -8.78 3.14
CA SER A 97 -8.15 -8.75 2.53
C SER A 97 -8.42 -7.46 1.76
N HIS A 98 -8.04 -6.32 2.33
CA HIS A 98 -8.23 -5.02 1.70
C HIS A 98 -7.37 -4.88 0.45
N ALA A 99 -6.07 -5.20 0.52
CA ALA A 99 -5.16 -5.05 -0.61
C ALA A 99 -5.59 -5.91 -1.81
N LEU A 100 -5.99 -7.17 -1.57
CA LEU A 100 -6.47 -8.07 -2.62
C LEU A 100 -7.80 -7.61 -3.24
N TYR A 101 -8.66 -6.93 -2.47
CA TYR A 101 -9.88 -6.32 -3.01
C TYR A 101 -9.57 -5.07 -3.83
N ARG A 102 -8.71 -4.21 -3.29
CA ARG A 102 -8.29 -2.95 -3.91
C ARG A 102 -6.91 -2.53 -3.39
N PRO A 103 -5.88 -2.53 -4.25
CA PRO A 103 -4.56 -2.02 -3.88
C PRO A 103 -4.66 -0.58 -3.40
N ASN A 104 -3.90 -0.22 -2.35
CA ASN A 104 -3.98 1.09 -1.71
C ASN A 104 -3.83 2.25 -2.70
N ARG A 105 -3.03 2.06 -3.76
CA ARG A 105 -2.78 3.08 -4.78
C ARG A 105 -3.92 3.29 -5.77
N LYS A 106 -4.77 2.29 -5.95
CA LYS A 106 -6.02 2.47 -6.71
C LYS A 106 -7.10 3.12 -5.85
N SER A 107 -6.89 3.21 -4.53
CA SER A 107 -7.81 3.78 -3.56
C SER A 107 -7.69 5.28 -3.37
N LEU A 108 -8.80 5.88 -2.92
CA LEU A 108 -8.84 7.31 -2.60
C LEU A 108 -7.98 7.54 -1.34
N PRO A 109 -7.00 8.46 -1.37
CA PRO A 109 -6.10 8.69 -0.23
C PRO A 109 -6.85 8.97 1.08
N ARG A 110 -8.01 9.65 1.01
CA ARG A 110 -8.85 9.92 2.17
C ARG A 110 -9.52 8.66 2.73
N LEU A 111 -9.96 7.75 1.88
CA LEU A 111 -10.56 6.48 2.32
C LEU A 111 -9.50 5.61 3.00
N GLU A 112 -8.29 5.55 2.41
CA GLU A 112 -7.16 4.83 2.99
C GLU A 112 -6.73 5.43 4.32
N ALA A 113 -6.63 6.77 4.42
CA ALA A 113 -6.29 7.43 5.68
C ALA A 113 -7.26 7.05 6.81
N ARG A 114 -8.58 7.05 6.55
CA ARG A 114 -9.59 6.63 7.53
C ARG A 114 -9.36 5.20 8.01
N ARG A 115 -9.11 4.29 7.08
CA ARG A 115 -8.87 2.87 7.37
C ARG A 115 -7.59 2.70 8.20
N PHE A 116 -6.50 3.35 7.81
CA PHE A 116 -5.23 3.30 8.53
C PHE A 116 -5.35 3.88 9.94
N ILE A 117 -6.09 4.99 10.14
CA ILE A 117 -6.34 5.55 11.48
C ILE A 117 -7.03 4.52 12.37
N SER A 118 -8.06 3.84 11.86
CA SER A 118 -8.79 2.80 12.59
C SER A 118 -7.90 1.62 12.98
N ILE A 119 -7.13 1.06 12.04
CA ILE A 119 -6.21 -0.05 12.32
C ILE A 119 -5.10 0.37 13.29
N TYR A 120 -4.56 1.58 13.12
CA TYR A 120 -3.50 2.10 13.98
C TYR A 120 -3.98 2.29 15.42
N GLY A 121 -5.22 2.75 15.62
CA GLY A 121 -5.80 2.91 16.95
C GLY A 121 -5.97 1.59 17.72
N GLU A 122 -6.09 0.47 17.01
CA GLU A 122 -6.20 -0.85 17.64
C GLU A 122 -4.84 -1.50 17.93
N ASN A 123 -3.75 -0.94 17.42
CA ASN A 123 -2.41 -1.46 17.68
C ASN A 123 -1.98 -1.17 19.13
N ALA A 124 -1.60 -2.18 19.90
CA ALA A 124 -1.19 -2.00 21.29
C ALA A 124 0.02 -1.06 21.50
N SER A 125 0.85 -0.86 20.47
CA SER A 125 2.06 -0.01 20.53
C SER A 125 1.92 1.35 19.85
N HIS A 126 0.71 1.79 19.53
CA HIS A 126 0.50 3.06 18.85
C HIS A 126 0.93 4.27 19.70
N ASP A 127 1.38 5.31 19.01
CA ASP A 127 1.66 6.61 19.61
C ASP A 127 0.35 7.39 19.73
N ASN A 128 -0.06 7.67 20.97
CA ASN A 128 -1.30 8.37 21.28
C ASN A 128 -1.34 9.80 20.71
N MET A 129 -0.19 10.46 20.61
CA MET A 129 -0.10 11.81 20.05
C MET A 129 -0.29 11.77 18.54
N LEU A 130 0.35 10.80 17.86
CA LEU A 130 0.21 10.61 16.42
C LEU A 130 -1.23 10.20 16.04
N LEU A 131 -1.86 9.31 16.81
CA LEU A 131 -3.25 8.90 16.56
C LEU A 131 -4.20 10.10 16.68
N LYS A 132 -4.14 10.84 17.80
CA LYS A 132 -4.97 12.04 18.01
C LYS A 132 -4.77 13.08 16.91
N PHE A 133 -3.52 13.29 16.50
CA PHE A 133 -3.21 14.20 15.41
C PHE A 133 -3.88 13.76 14.09
N ALA A 134 -3.79 12.48 13.74
CA ALA A 134 -4.38 11.94 12.53
C ALA A 134 -5.92 12.02 12.53
N GLU A 135 -6.56 11.73 13.67
CA GLU A 135 -8.02 11.84 13.84
C GLU A 135 -8.52 13.28 13.67
N LEU A 136 -7.79 14.23 14.26
CA LEU A 136 -8.09 15.66 14.14
C LEU A 136 -7.91 16.15 12.69
N ASP A 137 -6.80 15.83 12.01
CA ASP A 137 -6.59 16.21 10.59
C ASP A 137 -7.69 15.64 9.69
N PHE A 138 -8.05 14.36 9.91
CA PHE A 138 -9.09 13.70 9.13
C PHE A 138 -10.46 14.39 9.28
N SER A 139 -10.79 14.82 10.50
CA SER A 139 -12.02 15.52 10.85
C SER A 139 -12.02 16.98 10.38
N LEU A 140 -10.89 17.69 10.49
CA LEU A 140 -10.73 19.07 10.06
C LEU A 140 -10.92 19.24 8.54
N LYS A 141 -10.43 18.29 7.73
CA LYS A 141 -10.71 18.24 6.27
C LYS A 141 -12.18 17.96 5.93
N GLY A 142 -13.00 17.54 6.89
CA GLY A 142 -14.46 17.47 6.76
C GLY A 142 -15.14 18.85 6.85
N LEU A 143 -14.61 19.72 7.71
CA LEU A 143 -15.16 21.06 7.98
C LEU A 143 -14.97 22.05 6.82
N ILE A 144 -13.87 21.95 6.06
CA ILE A 144 -13.66 22.83 4.89
C ILE A 144 -14.72 22.58 3.80
N LYS A 145 -15.20 21.34 3.62
CA LYS A 145 -16.32 21.07 2.69
C LYS A 145 -17.66 21.62 3.19
N ALA A 146 -17.87 21.68 4.50
CA ALA A 146 -19.08 22.28 5.06
C ALA A 146 -19.11 23.79 4.81
N ASN A 147 -17.98 24.50 4.96
CA ASN A 147 -17.95 25.95 4.76
C ASN A 147 -18.09 26.42 3.30
N VAL A 148 -17.87 25.57 2.30
CA VAL A 148 -18.14 25.93 0.88
C VAL A 148 -19.64 25.85 0.57
N GLY A 149 -20.41 25.05 1.32
CA GLY A 149 -21.88 24.97 1.18
C GLY A 149 -22.62 26.18 1.77
N PHE A 150 -22.00 26.91 2.70
CA PHE A 150 -22.62 28.09 3.33
C PHE A 150 -22.33 29.41 2.60
N VAL A 151 -21.39 29.46 1.65
CA VAL A 151 -21.05 30.69 0.91
C VAL A 151 -21.85 30.86 -0.40
N SER A 152 -22.66 29.87 -0.80
CA SER A 152 -23.53 29.95 -2.00
C SER A 152 -24.96 30.43 -1.71
N GLY A 153 -25.27 30.88 -0.49
CA GLY A 153 -26.61 31.34 -0.09
C GLY A 153 -26.75 32.85 0.07
N GLY A 154 -25.82 33.65 -0.47
CA GLY A 154 -25.84 35.11 -0.37
C GLY A 154 -26.15 35.78 -1.70
N GLY A 155 -27.44 35.96 -2.00
CA GLY A 155 -27.89 37.00 -2.93
C GLY A 155 -29.00 36.57 -3.88
N LYS A 156 -30.18 37.16 -3.71
CA LYS A 156 -30.87 37.94 -4.74
C LYS A 156 -32.14 38.61 -4.18
N ILE A 157 -32.07 39.96 -4.16
CA ILE A 157 -33.09 41.00 -4.37
C ILE A 157 -34.35 41.00 -3.50
#